data_AF-A0A8B8JH46-F1
#
_entry.id   AF-A0A8B8JH46-F1
#
_cell.length_a   1.000
_cell.length_b   1.000
_cell.length_c   1.000
_cell.angle_alpha   90.00
_cell.angle_beta   90.00
_cell.angle_gamma   90.00
#
_symmetry.space_group_name_H-M   'P 1'
#
loop_
_entity.id
_entity.type
_entity.pdbx_description
1 polymer ?
#
loop_
_entity_poly.entity_id
_entity_poly.type
_entity_poly.pdbx_seq_one_letter_code
_entity_poly.pdbx_strand_id
1 'polypeptide(L)'
;MCKVRELAEKESENGVFRLLRSDVTRFLTTILIGTTVVNIGATALVTEAATAIFGEAGVSAATGVMTVAILLLTEITPKSIAVHNATEVARFVVRPVAWLSLVLYPVGRIVTYLSMGMLKLLGLKGRSEPYVTEDELKLMLRGAELSGAIEEEEQDMIENVLEIKDTHVREVMTPLVDVVAIDASSSLVDFHHLWVTHQYSRVPVFEQRVDNIMGIAYAMDLLDYVQKGESLESTTVGDMAHKPAYFVPDSMSVWNLLREFRIRKVHMAVVLNEYGGTVGIVTLEDVVEEIVGEIFDENDSKEEIQKKTGYIVMRAEGVFDVDANTSIDQLSEDLNIKMPEGHQYETVSGFVCEAFGYIPRTGECIKVVLEREDEDENNESNADQQDQKEKNQIFKLEILAGNARKVSAVRFERMNNTEEMLETKEVTRLVPKIMKRKWSSDENSADDAEYDGDTFAKRPQDDISGEYLVDQENSNRD
;
A
#
# COMPACT_ATOMS: atom_id res chain seq x y z
N MET A 1 -19.11 16.48 4.02
CA MET A 1 -19.31 16.74 5.47
C MET A 1 -18.25 17.66 6.07
N CYS A 2 -16.98 17.62 5.65
CA CYS A 2 -15.87 18.40 6.24
C CYS A 2 -16.13 19.91 6.29
N LYS A 3 -16.65 20.51 5.22
CA LYS A 3 -17.00 21.94 5.18
C LYS A 3 -18.11 22.34 6.17
N VAL A 4 -19.09 21.46 6.42
CA VAL A 4 -20.13 21.68 7.44
C VAL A 4 -19.53 21.62 8.85
N ARG A 5 -18.52 20.76 9.06
CA ARG A 5 -17.82 20.63 10.34
C ARG A 5 -16.97 21.86 10.66
N GLU A 6 -16.20 22.32 9.68
CA GLU A 6 -15.39 23.54 9.77
C GLU A 6 -16.24 24.78 10.09
N LEU A 7 -17.39 24.92 9.41
CA LEU A 7 -18.31 26.04 9.65
C LEU A 7 -19.08 25.91 10.97
N ALA A 8 -19.36 24.69 11.45
CA ALA A 8 -19.98 24.44 12.75
C ALA A 8 -19.05 24.77 13.93
N GLU A 9 -17.72 24.62 13.76
CA GLU A 9 -16.73 24.97 14.78
C GLU A 9 -16.49 26.48 14.89
N LYS A 10 -16.80 27.24 13.83
CA LYS A 10 -16.70 28.71 13.78
C LYS A 10 -17.97 29.45 14.25
N GLU A 11 -19.09 28.76 14.52
CA GLU A 11 -20.36 29.36 14.96
C GLU A 11 -20.65 29.18 16.48
N SER A 12 -21.53 30.02 17.05
CA SER A 12 -21.94 29.97 18.46
C SER A 12 -22.75 28.71 18.81
N GLU A 13 -23.04 28.44 20.10
CA GLU A 13 -23.69 27.20 20.55
C GLU A 13 -25.05 26.89 19.89
N ASN A 14 -25.76 27.90 19.38
CA ASN A 14 -27.01 27.76 18.61
C ASN A 14 -26.81 27.86 17.09
N GLY A 15 -25.59 27.65 16.61
CA GLY A 15 -25.20 27.72 15.21
C GLY A 15 -25.95 26.72 14.33
N VAL A 16 -26.28 27.16 13.13
CA VAL A 16 -27.11 26.43 12.18
C VAL A 16 -26.39 25.16 11.72
N PHE A 17 -25.07 25.22 11.58
CA PHE A 17 -24.25 24.07 11.17
C PHE A 17 -24.01 23.05 12.30
N ARG A 18 -24.15 23.45 13.57
CA ARG A 18 -24.03 22.52 14.72
C ARG A 18 -25.26 21.63 14.87
N LEU A 19 -26.45 22.15 14.57
CA LEU A 19 -27.70 21.38 14.48
C LEU A 19 -27.66 20.32 13.36
N LEU A 20 -27.06 20.67 12.22
CA LEU A 20 -26.79 19.72 11.15
C LEU A 20 -25.83 18.61 11.60
N ARG A 21 -24.78 18.95 12.35
CA ARG A 21 -23.75 18.02 12.83
C ARG A 21 -24.29 17.00 13.83
N SER A 22 -25.20 17.40 14.72
CA SER A 22 -25.66 16.51 15.81
C SER A 22 -26.49 15.32 15.31
N ASP A 23 -27.24 15.46 14.21
CA ASP A 23 -28.10 14.39 13.68
C ASP A 23 -28.22 14.43 12.14
N VAL A 24 -27.10 14.29 11.41
CA VAL A 24 -27.12 14.35 9.92
C VAL A 24 -28.13 13.38 9.31
N THR A 25 -28.18 12.14 9.81
CA THR A 25 -29.11 11.10 9.33
C THR A 25 -30.58 11.54 9.46
N ARG A 26 -30.93 12.25 10.53
CA ARG A 26 -32.28 12.77 10.73
C ARG A 26 -32.63 13.86 9.72
N PHE A 27 -31.70 14.77 9.46
CA PHE A 27 -31.88 15.83 8.45
C PHE A 27 -32.02 15.23 7.05
N LEU A 28 -31.14 14.30 6.66
CA LEU A 28 -31.20 13.61 5.38
C LEU A 28 -32.51 12.84 5.21
N THR A 29 -32.94 12.09 6.23
CA THR A 29 -34.21 11.36 6.21
C THR A 29 -35.41 12.31 6.09
N THR A 30 -35.38 13.45 6.78
CA THR A 30 -36.46 14.45 6.72
C THR A 30 -36.56 15.08 5.32
N ILE A 31 -35.42 15.45 4.73
CA ILE A 31 -35.37 16.00 3.37
C ILE A 31 -35.86 14.96 2.35
N LEU A 32 -35.43 13.70 2.48
CA LEU A 32 -35.85 12.62 1.60
C LEU A 32 -37.37 12.37 1.69
N ILE A 33 -37.92 12.27 2.90
CA ILE A 33 -39.37 12.11 3.11
C ILE A 33 -40.12 13.33 2.55
N GLY A 34 -39.66 14.54 2.86
CA GLY A 34 -40.30 15.77 2.40
C GLY A 34 -40.35 15.88 0.88
N THR A 35 -39.22 15.66 0.21
CA THR A 35 -39.13 15.68 -1.26
C THR A 35 -40.01 14.61 -1.90
N THR A 36 -40.02 13.40 -1.34
CA THR A 36 -40.87 12.30 -1.82
C THR A 36 -42.35 12.62 -1.70
N VAL A 37 -42.80 13.11 -0.53
CA VAL A 37 -44.21 13.48 -0.29
C VAL A 37 -44.65 14.61 -1.21
N VAL A 38 -43.82 15.65 -1.38
CA VAL A 38 -44.13 16.78 -2.27
C VAL A 38 -44.20 16.31 -3.72
N ASN A 39 -43.27 15.48 -4.19
CA ASN A 39 -43.27 15.00 -5.58
C ASN A 39 -44.48 14.11 -5.89
N ILE A 40 -44.82 13.17 -5.00
CA ILE A 40 -46.00 12.31 -5.18
C ILE A 40 -47.28 13.14 -5.09
N GLY A 41 -47.37 14.04 -4.11
CA GLY A 41 -48.53 14.92 -3.93
C GLY A 41 -48.75 15.86 -5.13
N ALA A 42 -47.69 16.50 -5.62
CA ALA A 42 -47.75 17.37 -6.80
C ALA A 42 -48.18 16.58 -8.04
N THR A 43 -47.59 15.40 -8.26
CA THR A 43 -47.94 14.54 -9.39
C THR A 43 -49.41 14.09 -9.30
N ALA A 44 -49.89 13.69 -8.13
CA ALA A 44 -51.27 13.27 -7.92
C ALA A 44 -52.26 14.42 -8.19
N LEU A 45 -52.01 15.61 -7.62
CA LEU A 45 -52.86 16.79 -7.80
C LEU A 45 -52.91 17.26 -9.25
N VAL A 46 -51.76 17.28 -9.94
CA VAL A 46 -51.69 17.69 -11.34
C VAL A 46 -52.36 16.65 -12.24
N THR A 47 -52.20 15.36 -11.94
CA THR A 47 -52.89 14.29 -12.68
C THR A 47 -54.40 14.39 -12.52
N GLU A 48 -54.89 14.64 -11.31
CA GLU A 48 -56.32 14.86 -11.04
C GLU A 48 -56.84 16.10 -11.79
N ALA A 49 -56.13 17.23 -11.70
CA ALA A 49 -56.50 18.45 -12.42
C ALA A 49 -56.49 18.27 -13.94
N ALA A 50 -55.49 17.57 -14.48
CA ALA A 50 -55.40 17.27 -15.91
C ALA A 50 -56.55 16.37 -16.38
N THR A 51 -56.90 15.36 -15.57
CA THR A 51 -58.04 14.47 -15.85
C THR A 51 -59.36 15.25 -15.86
N ALA A 52 -59.54 16.18 -14.91
CA ALA A 52 -60.74 16.99 -14.81
C ALA A 52 -60.94 17.98 -15.98
N ILE A 53 -59.84 18.50 -16.54
CA ILE A 53 -59.90 19.53 -17.61
C ILE A 53 -59.85 18.92 -19.01
N PHE A 54 -59.03 17.88 -19.22
CA PHE A 54 -58.68 17.38 -20.56
C PHE A 54 -59.06 15.90 -20.78
N GLY A 55 -59.67 15.23 -19.80
CA GLY A 55 -60.05 13.82 -19.87
C GLY A 55 -58.83 12.87 -19.92
N GLU A 56 -59.05 11.62 -20.34
CA GLU A 56 -58.00 10.57 -20.33
C GLU A 56 -56.78 10.91 -21.21
N ALA A 57 -56.98 11.63 -22.32
CA ALA A 57 -55.88 12.05 -23.20
C ALA A 57 -54.99 13.14 -22.57
N GLY A 58 -55.51 13.90 -21.61
CA GLY A 58 -54.74 14.91 -20.87
C GLY A 58 -53.74 14.31 -19.88
N VAL A 59 -54.00 13.09 -19.41
CA VAL A 59 -53.15 12.43 -18.40
C VAL A 59 -51.76 12.15 -18.95
N SER A 60 -51.64 11.60 -20.16
CA SER A 60 -50.35 11.26 -20.75
C SER A 60 -49.48 12.49 -21.02
N ALA A 61 -50.08 13.56 -21.54
CA ALA A 61 -49.40 14.83 -21.74
C ALA A 61 -48.98 15.48 -20.41
N ALA A 62 -49.87 15.45 -19.41
CA ALA A 62 -49.59 15.99 -18.08
C ALA A 62 -48.48 15.22 -17.37
N THR A 63 -48.45 13.89 -17.47
CA THR A 63 -47.37 13.06 -16.90
C THR A 63 -46.02 13.44 -17.51
N GLY A 64 -45.91 13.51 -18.84
CA GLY A 64 -44.65 13.86 -19.50
C GLY A 64 -44.16 15.27 -19.13
N VAL A 65 -45.04 16.27 -19.15
CA VAL A 65 -44.70 17.64 -18.78
C VAL A 65 -44.33 17.75 -17.30
N MET A 66 -45.06 17.05 -16.42
CA MET A 66 -44.81 17.07 -14.98
C MET A 66 -43.47 16.40 -14.63
N THR A 67 -43.12 15.28 -15.26
CA THR A 67 -41.84 14.62 -15.05
C THR A 67 -40.67 15.57 -15.39
N VAL A 68 -40.73 16.25 -16.53
CA VAL A 68 -39.70 17.24 -16.91
C VAL A 68 -39.69 18.42 -15.93
N ALA A 69 -40.85 18.92 -15.53
CA ALA A 69 -40.96 20.03 -14.60
C ALA A 69 -40.39 19.70 -13.21
N ILE A 70 -40.68 18.51 -12.66
CA ILE A 70 -40.14 18.07 -11.36
C ILE A 70 -38.63 17.89 -11.45
N LEU A 71 -38.12 17.22 -12.49
CA LEU A 71 -36.69 17.03 -12.67
C LEU A 71 -35.95 18.36 -12.78
N LEU A 72 -36.44 19.31 -13.57
CA LEU A 72 -35.77 20.58 -13.74
C LEU A 72 -35.93 21.49 -12.51
N LEU A 73 -37.15 21.72 -12.05
CA LEU A 73 -37.47 22.77 -11.07
C LEU A 73 -37.32 22.31 -9.62
N THR A 74 -37.59 21.03 -9.33
CA THR A 74 -37.59 20.50 -7.95
C THR A 74 -36.30 19.76 -7.63
N GLU A 75 -35.63 19.19 -8.64
CA GLU A 75 -34.47 18.35 -8.42
C GLU A 75 -33.16 18.97 -8.90
N ILE A 76 -32.97 19.14 -10.21
CA ILE A 76 -31.68 19.54 -10.80
C ILE A 76 -31.33 20.99 -10.45
N THR A 77 -32.22 21.94 -10.70
CA THR A 77 -31.92 23.37 -10.50
C THR A 77 -31.64 23.71 -9.03
N PRO A 78 -32.46 23.29 -8.05
CA PRO A 78 -32.18 23.59 -6.65
C PRO A 78 -30.89 22.92 -6.14
N LYS A 79 -30.61 21.67 -6.57
CA LYS A 79 -29.37 20.97 -6.20
C LYS A 79 -28.14 21.68 -6.79
N SER A 80 -28.20 22.10 -8.04
CA SER A 80 -27.11 22.84 -8.70
C SER A 80 -26.81 24.17 -7.98
N ILE A 81 -27.84 24.95 -7.62
CA ILE A 81 -27.68 26.19 -6.85
C ILE A 81 -27.05 25.90 -5.47
N ALA A 82 -27.48 24.82 -4.81
CA ALA A 82 -26.95 24.42 -3.51
C ALA A 82 -25.47 24.00 -3.57
N VAL A 83 -24.99 23.43 -4.68
CA VAL A 83 -23.58 23.08 -4.87
C VAL A 83 -22.72 24.34 -5.02
N HIS A 84 -23.16 25.32 -5.82
CA HIS A 84 -22.39 26.54 -6.05
C HIS A 84 -22.39 27.50 -4.85
N ASN A 85 -23.49 27.58 -4.08
CA ASN A 85 -23.61 28.49 -2.94
C ASN A 85 -24.04 27.78 -1.64
N ALA A 86 -23.30 26.72 -1.29
CA ALA A 86 -23.66 25.81 -0.20
C ALA A 86 -23.84 26.49 1.16
N THR A 87 -23.08 27.55 1.46
CA THR A 87 -23.05 28.17 2.79
C THR A 87 -24.30 29.02 3.07
N GLU A 88 -24.68 29.89 2.13
CA GLU A 88 -25.85 30.76 2.29
C GLU A 88 -27.15 29.97 2.20
N VAL A 89 -27.24 29.03 1.24
CA VAL A 89 -28.40 28.16 1.07
C VAL A 89 -28.60 27.30 2.31
N ALA A 90 -27.54 26.70 2.87
CA ALA A 90 -27.65 25.94 4.11
C ALA A 90 -28.16 26.79 5.28
N ARG A 91 -27.64 28.02 5.45
CA ARG A 91 -28.07 28.89 6.56
C ARG A 91 -29.57 29.22 6.49
N PHE A 92 -30.11 29.38 5.28
CA PHE A 92 -31.54 29.64 5.09
C PHE A 92 -32.40 28.38 5.27
N VAL A 93 -31.99 27.25 4.68
CA VAL A 93 -32.81 26.02 4.59
C VAL A 93 -32.81 25.21 5.88
N VAL A 94 -31.72 25.22 6.65
CA VAL A 94 -31.58 24.34 7.82
C VAL A 94 -32.58 24.63 8.92
N ARG A 95 -32.98 25.90 9.14
CA ARG A 95 -33.96 26.25 10.18
C ARG A 95 -35.37 25.69 9.85
N PRO A 96 -35.94 25.91 8.65
CA PRO A 96 -37.16 25.23 8.22
C PRO A 96 -37.07 23.71 8.31
N VAL A 97 -35.95 23.12 7.86
CA VAL A 97 -35.77 21.66 7.86
C VAL A 97 -35.66 21.12 9.29
N ALA A 98 -35.01 21.84 10.21
CA ALA A 98 -34.93 21.45 11.62
C ALA A 98 -36.30 21.45 12.31
N TRP A 99 -37.15 22.42 11.99
CA TRP A 99 -38.53 22.43 12.47
C TRP A 99 -39.34 21.27 11.87
N LEU A 100 -39.21 21.04 10.56
CA LEU A 100 -39.89 19.93 9.88
C LEU A 100 -39.41 18.57 10.40
N SER A 101 -38.13 18.43 10.73
CA SER A 101 -37.56 17.19 11.28
C SER A 101 -38.02 16.90 12.70
N LEU A 102 -38.52 17.92 13.44
CA LEU A 102 -39.21 17.74 14.71
C LEU A 102 -40.61 17.17 14.52
N VAL A 103 -41.35 17.70 13.55
CA VAL A 103 -42.72 17.23 13.23
C VAL A 103 -42.70 15.81 12.64
N LEU A 104 -41.75 15.52 11.74
CA LEU A 104 -41.59 14.21 11.10
C LEU A 104 -40.78 13.20 11.94
N TYR A 105 -40.31 13.59 13.12
CA TYR A 105 -39.57 12.72 14.03
C TYR A 105 -40.22 11.34 14.29
N PRO A 106 -41.52 11.23 14.63
CA PRO A 106 -42.14 9.92 14.89
C PRO A 106 -42.18 9.03 13.65
N VAL A 107 -42.40 9.62 12.48
CA VAL A 107 -42.41 8.89 11.19
C VAL A 107 -41.01 8.39 10.84
N GLY A 108 -40.00 9.27 10.97
CA GLY A 108 -38.61 8.91 10.72
C GLY A 108 -38.15 7.74 11.58
N ARG A 109 -38.52 7.73 12.87
CA ARG A 109 -38.16 6.63 13.78
C ARG A 109 -38.74 5.28 13.36
N ILE A 110 -39.97 5.26 12.85
CA ILE A 110 -40.62 4.04 12.32
C ILE A 110 -39.86 3.55 11.09
N VAL A 111 -39.52 4.45 10.17
CA VAL A 111 -38.77 4.11 8.95
C VAL A 111 -37.37 3.58 9.29
N THR A 112 -36.65 4.22 10.22
CA THR A 112 -35.34 3.76 10.69
C THR A 112 -35.45 2.38 11.35
N TYR A 113 -36.48 2.14 12.15
CA TYR A 113 -36.71 0.83 12.76
C TYR A 113 -36.99 -0.26 11.73
N LEU A 114 -37.79 0.05 10.70
CA LEU A 114 -38.05 -0.86 9.59
C LEU A 114 -36.78 -1.16 8.78
N SER A 115 -35.98 -0.13 8.50
CA SER A 115 -34.70 -0.24 7.80
C SER A 115 -33.70 -1.11 8.57
N MET A 116 -33.54 -0.88 9.89
CA MET A 116 -32.71 -1.74 10.74
C MET A 116 -33.26 -3.16 10.85
N GLY A 117 -34.58 -3.33 10.82
CA GLY A 117 -35.21 -4.64 10.71
C GLY A 117 -34.82 -5.38 9.42
N MET A 118 -34.85 -4.68 8.28
CA MET A 118 -34.41 -5.23 6.99
C MET A 118 -32.90 -5.54 6.97
N LEU A 119 -32.06 -4.63 7.46
CA LEU A 119 -30.61 -4.84 7.53
C LEU A 119 -30.24 -6.05 8.40
N LYS A 120 -30.96 -6.24 9.51
CA LYS A 120 -30.81 -7.42 10.37
C LYS A 120 -31.25 -8.70 9.69
N LEU A 121 -32.28 -8.65 8.85
CA LEU A 121 -32.72 -9.78 8.03
C LEU A 121 -31.66 -10.17 6.98
N LEU A 122 -30.92 -9.19 6.46
CA LEU A 122 -29.82 -9.37 5.51
C LEU A 122 -28.47 -9.71 6.19
N GLY A 123 -28.42 -9.84 7.51
CA GLY A 123 -27.21 -10.20 8.25
C GLY A 123 -26.16 -9.08 8.38
N LEU A 124 -26.49 -7.85 7.96
CA LEU A 124 -25.59 -6.71 8.02
C LEU A 124 -25.67 -6.07 9.43
N LYS A 125 -24.63 -6.29 10.24
CA LYS A 125 -24.47 -5.60 11.53
C LYS A 125 -24.08 -4.15 11.25
N GLY A 126 -24.91 -3.20 11.67
CA GLY A 126 -24.58 -1.78 11.62
C GLY A 126 -23.34 -1.51 12.49
N ARG A 127 -22.16 -1.45 11.87
CA ARG A 127 -20.95 -0.95 12.50
C ARG A 127 -20.97 0.58 12.43
N SER A 128 -20.69 1.21 13.56
CA SER A 128 -20.23 2.60 13.58
C SER A 128 -18.79 2.58 13.08
N GLU A 129 -18.60 2.57 11.76
CA GLU A 129 -17.28 2.79 11.17
C GLU A 129 -16.80 4.22 11.51
N PRO A 130 -15.48 4.45 11.61
CA PRO A 130 -14.96 5.80 11.63
C PRO A 130 -15.55 6.58 10.45
N TYR A 131 -16.00 7.81 10.69
CA TYR A 131 -16.66 8.64 9.67
C TYR A 131 -15.78 8.96 8.45
N VAL A 132 -14.48 8.65 8.51
CA VAL A 132 -13.50 8.75 7.42
C VAL A 132 -12.51 7.59 7.59
N THR A 133 -12.41 6.72 6.60
CA THR A 133 -11.37 5.67 6.54
C THR A 133 -10.09 6.23 5.91
N GLU A 134 -8.99 5.50 6.00
CA GLU A 134 -7.75 5.85 5.31
C GLU A 134 -7.96 5.92 3.79
N ASP A 135 -8.69 4.94 3.22
CA ASP A 135 -9.07 4.94 1.81
C ASP A 135 -9.88 6.19 1.42
N GLU A 136 -10.79 6.64 2.30
CA GLU A 136 -11.56 7.88 2.05
C GLU A 136 -10.66 9.12 2.13
N LEU A 137 -9.64 9.12 3.00
CA LEU A 137 -8.64 10.20 3.07
C LEU A 137 -7.77 10.25 1.82
N LYS A 138 -7.29 9.10 1.34
CA LYS A 138 -6.55 8.97 0.07
C LYS A 138 -7.39 9.44 -1.11
N LEU A 139 -8.67 9.06 -1.17
CA LEU A 139 -9.60 9.53 -2.21
C LEU A 139 -9.80 11.06 -2.16
N MET A 140 -9.89 11.63 -0.95
CA MET A 140 -9.98 13.08 -0.79
C MET A 140 -8.72 13.80 -1.26
N LEU A 141 -7.55 13.20 -1.05
CA LEU A 141 -6.26 13.74 -1.47
C LEU A 141 -6.14 13.76 -2.99
N ARG A 142 -6.44 12.63 -3.65
CA ARG A 142 -6.53 12.53 -5.12
C ARG A 142 -7.52 13.53 -5.71
N GLY A 143 -8.67 13.71 -5.05
CA GLY A 143 -9.63 14.74 -5.45
C GLY A 143 -9.10 16.18 -5.34
N ALA A 144 -8.20 16.44 -4.39
CA ALA A 144 -7.55 17.74 -4.21
C ALA A 144 -6.46 18.00 -5.26
N GLU A 145 -5.67 16.98 -5.60
CA GLU A 145 -4.66 16.98 -6.66
C GLU A 145 -5.29 17.25 -8.03
N LEU A 146 -6.34 16.49 -8.41
CA LEU A 146 -7.11 16.71 -9.63
C LEU A 146 -7.75 18.11 -9.72
N SER A 147 -8.04 18.73 -8.57
CA SER A 147 -8.59 20.09 -8.51
C SER A 147 -7.51 21.19 -8.61
N GLY A 148 -6.23 20.80 -8.63
CA GLY A 148 -5.07 21.69 -8.61
C GLY A 148 -4.88 22.42 -7.28
N ALA A 149 -5.44 21.90 -6.20
CA ALA A 149 -5.31 22.49 -4.86
C ALA A 149 -4.02 22.07 -4.15
N ILE A 150 -3.43 20.95 -4.58
CA ILE A 150 -2.23 20.29 -4.05
C ILE A 150 -1.44 19.79 -5.28
N GLU A 151 -0.11 19.86 -5.23
CA GLU A 151 0.77 19.31 -6.27
C GLU A 151 0.95 17.78 -6.08
N GLU A 152 1.29 17.05 -7.14
CA GLU A 152 1.48 15.58 -7.10
C GLU A 152 2.51 15.17 -6.03
N GLU A 153 3.66 15.84 -6.01
CA GLU A 153 4.72 15.63 -5.02
C GLU A 153 4.22 15.83 -3.57
N GLU A 154 3.30 16.79 -3.35
CA GLU A 154 2.71 17.03 -2.03
C GLU A 154 1.71 15.94 -1.63
N GLN A 155 0.99 15.37 -2.61
CA GLN A 155 0.12 14.23 -2.38
C GLN A 155 0.93 12.99 -2.00
N ASP A 156 1.99 12.68 -2.74
CA ASP A 156 2.82 11.50 -2.50
C ASP A 156 3.43 11.55 -1.09
N MET A 157 3.96 12.70 -0.69
CA MET A 157 4.46 12.90 0.67
C MET A 157 3.40 12.64 1.74
N ILE A 158 2.14 13.06 1.52
CA ILE A 158 1.06 12.84 2.49
C ILE A 158 0.65 11.36 2.52
N GLU A 159 0.57 10.71 1.36
CA GLU A 159 0.25 9.28 1.26
C GLU A 159 1.32 8.43 1.95
N ASN A 160 2.60 8.69 1.68
CA ASN A 160 3.75 8.07 2.33
C ASN A 160 3.71 8.19 3.87
N VAL A 161 3.29 9.35 4.40
CA VAL A 161 3.14 9.56 5.86
C VAL A 161 2.01 8.71 6.45
N LEU A 162 0.98 8.35 5.69
CA LEU A 162 -0.06 7.43 6.16
C LEU A 162 0.49 6.00 6.21
N GLU A 163 1.27 5.60 5.20
CA GLU A 163 1.80 4.25 5.02
C GLU A 163 2.97 3.91 5.95
N ILE A 164 3.85 4.88 6.27
CA ILE A 164 5.05 4.69 7.12
C ILE A 164 4.77 4.09 8.51
N LYS A 165 3.51 4.18 8.95
CA LYS A 165 3.07 3.60 10.21
C LYS A 165 3.06 2.07 10.15
N ASP A 166 2.73 1.52 8.98
CA ASP A 166 2.59 0.09 8.71
C ASP A 166 3.83 -0.49 8.00
N THR A 167 4.71 0.34 7.44
CA THR A 167 6.04 -0.04 6.94
C THR A 167 6.96 -0.55 8.05
N HIS A 168 7.67 -1.65 7.80
CA HIS A 168 8.60 -2.27 8.74
C HIS A 168 10.05 -1.85 8.49
N VAL A 169 10.88 -1.85 9.53
CA VAL A 169 12.31 -1.51 9.43
C VAL A 169 13.06 -2.41 8.43
N ARG A 170 12.65 -3.68 8.30
CA ARG A 170 13.25 -4.61 7.33
C ARG A 170 13.09 -4.18 5.87
N GLU A 171 12.08 -3.37 5.56
CA GLU A 171 11.74 -2.93 4.20
C GLU A 171 12.66 -1.76 3.79
N VAL A 172 13.06 -0.94 4.76
CA VAL A 172 13.86 0.28 4.54
C VAL A 172 15.33 0.15 4.93
N MET A 173 15.73 -0.97 5.56
CA MET A 173 17.10 -1.15 6.02
C MET A 173 18.07 -1.42 4.88
N THR A 174 19.33 -0.98 5.03
CA THR A 174 20.43 -1.46 4.20
C THR A 174 20.80 -2.90 4.62
N PRO A 175 20.66 -3.92 3.74
CA PRO A 175 20.99 -5.30 4.07
C PRO A 175 22.47 -5.47 4.40
N LEU A 176 22.81 -6.35 5.35
CA LEU A 176 24.19 -6.54 5.83
C LEU A 176 25.21 -6.84 4.71
N VAL A 177 24.77 -7.46 3.62
CA VAL A 177 25.62 -7.77 2.47
C VAL A 177 26.10 -6.53 1.71
N ASP A 178 25.36 -5.43 1.79
CA ASP A 178 25.66 -4.15 1.14
C ASP A 178 26.23 -3.13 2.15
N VAL A 179 26.34 -3.49 3.43
CA VAL A 179 26.90 -2.63 4.48
C VAL A 179 28.43 -2.57 4.38
N VAL A 180 28.96 -1.35 4.30
CA VAL A 180 30.38 -1.08 4.51
C VAL A 180 30.65 -0.95 6.01
N ALA A 181 31.43 -1.88 6.56
CA ALA A 181 31.81 -1.93 7.97
C ALA A 181 33.33 -2.07 8.13
N ILE A 182 33.85 -1.76 9.33
CA ILE A 182 35.29 -1.83 9.63
C ILE A 182 35.57 -2.68 10.88
N ASP A 183 36.69 -3.40 10.87
CA ASP A 183 37.11 -4.24 12.00
C ASP A 183 37.59 -3.35 13.17
N ALA A 184 37.19 -3.69 14.39
CA ALA A 184 37.58 -2.99 15.60
C ALA A 184 39.10 -2.91 15.80
N SER A 185 39.85 -3.87 15.28
CA SER A 185 41.32 -3.93 15.35
C SER A 185 42.04 -3.12 14.28
N SER A 186 41.32 -2.57 13.30
CA SER A 186 41.89 -1.73 12.24
C SER A 186 42.48 -0.44 12.81
N SER A 187 43.47 0.12 12.10
CA SER A 187 44.08 1.40 12.47
C SER A 187 43.20 2.58 12.06
N LEU A 188 43.42 3.75 12.66
CA LEU A 188 42.75 4.98 12.23
C LEU A 188 43.12 5.40 10.80
N VAL A 189 44.28 4.96 10.29
CA VAL A 189 44.71 5.20 8.90
C VAL A 189 43.83 4.42 7.93
N ASP A 190 43.51 3.16 8.25
CA ASP A 190 42.61 2.33 7.43
C ASP A 190 41.20 2.92 7.41
N PHE A 191 40.72 3.40 8.56
CA PHE A 191 39.43 4.08 8.65
C PHE A 191 39.38 5.37 7.83
N HIS A 192 40.45 6.17 7.86
CA HIS A 192 40.56 7.34 7.00
C HIS A 192 40.52 6.98 5.50
N HIS A 193 41.20 5.90 5.09
CA HIS A 193 41.15 5.45 3.70
C HIS A 193 39.74 5.00 3.27
N LEU A 194 39.04 4.31 4.16
CA LEU A 194 37.64 3.93 3.97
C LEU A 194 36.75 5.16 3.82
N TRP A 195 36.93 6.18 4.67
CA TRP A 195 36.20 7.44 4.58
C TRP A 195 36.50 8.22 3.29
N VAL A 196 37.76 8.28 2.85
CA VAL A 196 38.11 8.92 1.57
C VAL A 196 37.44 8.23 0.37
N THR A 197 37.23 6.92 0.46
CA THR A 197 36.65 6.12 -0.63
C THR A 197 35.13 6.22 -0.66
N HIS A 198 34.47 6.13 0.49
CA HIS A 198 33.01 6.00 0.58
C HIS A 198 32.29 7.26 1.12
N GLN A 199 33.02 8.17 1.75
CA GLN A 199 32.52 9.44 2.30
C GLN A 199 31.39 9.30 3.35
N TYR A 200 31.18 8.11 3.92
CA TYR A 200 30.17 7.90 4.95
C TYR A 200 30.50 8.60 6.27
N SER A 201 29.53 9.31 6.82
CA SER A 201 29.65 9.99 8.12
C SER A 201 29.75 9.02 9.30
N ARG A 202 29.13 7.84 9.18
CA ARG A 202 29.03 6.82 10.24
C ARG A 202 29.28 5.45 9.64
N VAL A 203 30.10 4.65 10.31
CA VAL A 203 30.49 3.32 9.84
C VAL A 203 30.34 2.32 10.98
N PRO A 204 29.62 1.19 10.79
CA PRO A 204 29.54 0.13 11.77
C PRO A 204 30.91 -0.49 12.06
N VAL A 205 31.19 -0.75 13.33
CA VAL A 205 32.44 -1.36 13.79
C VAL A 205 32.15 -2.76 14.32
N PHE A 206 32.79 -3.76 13.74
CA PHE A 206 32.56 -5.17 14.08
C PHE A 206 33.78 -5.82 14.73
N GLU A 207 33.56 -6.92 15.44
CA GLU A 207 34.63 -7.71 16.04
C GLU A 207 34.54 -9.17 15.57
N GLN A 208 35.65 -9.69 15.01
CA GLN A 208 35.81 -11.04 14.45
C GLN A 208 34.95 -11.33 13.20
N ARG A 209 33.66 -11.02 13.24
CA ARG A 209 32.71 -11.22 12.13
C ARG A 209 31.86 -9.98 11.91
N VAL A 210 31.49 -9.74 10.65
CA VAL A 210 30.73 -8.55 10.21
C VAL A 210 29.32 -8.51 10.84
N ASP A 211 28.75 -9.66 11.20
CA ASP A 211 27.45 -9.74 11.89
C ASP A 211 27.53 -9.37 13.39
N ASN A 212 28.73 -9.28 13.95
CA ASN A 212 28.97 -8.91 15.35
C ASN A 212 29.35 -7.42 15.47
N ILE A 213 28.36 -6.53 15.25
CA ILE A 213 28.54 -5.08 15.38
C ILE A 213 28.60 -4.70 16.86
N MET A 214 29.69 -4.06 17.27
CA MET A 214 29.95 -3.65 18.66
C MET A 214 29.65 -2.17 18.89
N GLY A 215 29.78 -1.34 17.84
CA GLY A 215 29.67 0.11 17.94
C GLY A 215 29.62 0.79 16.57
N ILE A 216 29.65 2.12 16.58
CA ILE A 216 29.64 2.95 15.38
C ILE A 216 30.81 3.94 15.45
N ALA A 217 31.63 4.00 14.39
CA ALA A 217 32.69 4.97 14.25
C ALA A 217 32.18 6.20 13.50
N TYR A 218 32.44 7.39 14.03
CA TYR A 218 32.05 8.64 13.38
C TYR A 218 33.26 9.22 12.65
N ALA A 219 33.08 9.61 11.39
CA ALA A 219 34.17 10.17 10.59
C ALA A 219 34.74 11.46 11.21
N MET A 220 33.88 12.28 11.80
CA MET A 220 34.28 13.55 12.43
C MET A 220 35.19 13.36 13.64
N ASP A 221 35.04 12.24 14.37
CA ASP A 221 35.84 11.95 15.56
C ASP A 221 37.31 11.71 15.21
N LEU A 222 37.62 11.39 13.95
CA LEU A 222 38.98 11.27 13.45
C LEU A 222 39.76 12.58 13.67
N LEU A 223 39.11 13.75 13.60
CA LEU A 223 39.74 15.06 13.79
C LEU A 223 40.34 15.23 15.19
N ASP A 224 39.76 14.60 16.22
CA ASP A 224 40.28 14.65 17.59
C ASP A 224 41.61 13.89 17.75
N TYR A 225 41.91 13.00 16.82
CA TYR A 225 43.15 12.21 16.79
C TYR A 225 44.23 12.83 15.90
N VAL A 226 43.87 13.74 14.97
CA VAL A 226 44.83 14.44 14.10
C VAL A 226 45.80 15.32 14.91
N GLN A 227 45.35 15.97 15.99
CA GLN A 227 46.22 16.79 16.85
C GLN A 227 47.22 15.96 17.68
N LYS A 228 47.00 14.65 17.84
CA LYS A 228 47.80 13.81 18.74
C LYS A 228 49.09 13.27 18.12
N GLY A 229 49.36 13.53 16.84
CA GLY A 229 50.68 13.51 16.17
C GLY A 229 51.46 12.18 16.11
N GLU A 230 51.39 11.32 17.12
CA GLU A 230 52.21 10.10 17.29
C GLU A 230 51.37 8.84 17.63
N SER A 231 50.05 8.95 17.77
CA SER A 231 49.18 7.85 18.27
C SER A 231 48.21 7.27 17.21
N LEU A 232 48.27 7.71 15.95
CA LEU A 232 47.32 7.27 14.91
C LEU A 232 47.52 5.81 14.48
N GLU A 233 48.75 5.30 14.53
CA GLU A 233 49.05 3.91 14.20
C GLU A 233 48.80 2.94 15.37
N SER A 234 48.83 3.43 16.61
CA SER A 234 48.65 2.60 17.81
C SER A 234 47.22 2.58 18.34
N THR A 235 46.38 3.53 17.91
CA THR A 235 44.97 3.60 18.34
C THR A 235 44.13 2.80 17.36
N THR A 236 43.26 1.94 17.89
CA THR A 236 42.38 1.13 17.06
C THR A 236 41.06 1.86 16.82
N VAL A 237 40.38 1.52 15.73
CA VAL A 237 39.03 2.03 15.45
C VAL A 237 38.05 1.64 16.56
N GLY A 238 38.24 0.45 17.15
CA GLY A 238 37.47 0.00 18.30
C GLY A 238 37.57 0.90 19.53
N ASP A 239 38.67 1.64 19.72
CA ASP A 239 38.84 2.59 20.82
C ASP A 239 38.10 3.92 20.57
N MET A 240 37.96 4.31 19.30
CA MET A 240 37.23 5.51 18.88
C MET A 240 35.72 5.26 18.76
N ALA A 241 35.32 4.02 18.47
CA ALA A 241 33.92 3.68 18.24
C ALA A 241 33.02 3.98 19.44
N HIS A 242 31.84 4.55 19.17
CA HIS A 242 30.80 4.75 20.17
C HIS A 242 30.12 3.42 20.48
N LYS A 243 30.15 3.02 21.76
CA LYS A 243 29.60 1.74 22.24
C LYS A 243 28.61 1.94 23.39
N PRO A 244 27.54 1.12 23.49
CA PRO A 244 27.13 0.11 22.50
C PRO A 244 26.45 0.75 21.28
N ALA A 245 26.45 0.03 20.15
CA ALA A 245 25.55 0.38 19.05
C ALA A 245 24.09 0.35 19.51
N TYR A 246 23.23 1.14 18.85
CA TYR A 246 21.80 1.09 19.09
C TYR A 246 21.17 0.00 18.23
N PHE A 247 20.44 -0.92 18.86
CA PHE A 247 19.84 -2.08 18.19
C PHE A 247 18.33 -1.98 18.13
N VAL A 248 17.75 -2.38 17.00
CA VAL A 248 16.31 -2.41 16.76
C VAL A 248 15.91 -3.74 16.08
N PRO A 249 14.72 -4.30 16.36
CA PRO A 249 14.24 -5.47 15.64
C PRO A 249 13.77 -5.08 14.22
N ASP A 250 13.96 -5.98 13.27
CA ASP A 250 13.55 -5.85 11.87
C ASP A 250 12.02 -5.69 11.70
N SER A 251 11.23 -6.26 12.60
CA SER A 251 9.77 -6.14 12.66
C SER A 251 9.26 -4.84 13.31
N MET A 252 10.14 -3.93 13.72
CA MET A 252 9.73 -2.62 14.26
C MET A 252 9.11 -1.79 13.14
N SER A 253 8.11 -0.96 13.42
CA SER A 253 7.62 -0.03 12.40
C SER A 253 8.54 1.17 12.24
N VAL A 254 8.64 1.68 11.02
CA VAL A 254 9.48 2.83 10.65
C VAL A 254 9.08 4.08 11.45
N TRP A 255 7.78 4.30 11.65
CA TRP A 255 7.29 5.38 12.53
C TRP A 255 7.84 5.31 13.97
N ASN A 256 7.92 4.10 14.54
CA ASN A 256 8.48 3.94 15.88
C ASN A 256 10.00 4.13 15.88
N LEU A 257 10.70 3.70 14.82
CA LEU A 257 12.13 3.94 14.65
C LEU A 257 12.44 5.44 14.61
N LEU A 258 11.69 6.23 13.82
CA LEU A 258 11.82 7.69 13.76
C LEU A 258 11.69 8.32 15.16
N ARG A 259 10.72 7.85 15.95
CA ARG A 259 10.51 8.30 17.32
C ARG A 259 11.72 7.98 18.22
N GLU A 260 12.27 6.78 18.13
CA GLU A 260 13.44 6.39 18.90
C GLU A 260 14.69 7.20 18.50
N PHE A 261 14.92 7.42 17.21
CA PHE A 261 16.00 8.30 16.72
C PHE A 261 15.89 9.70 17.30
N ARG A 262 14.68 10.29 17.33
CA ARG A 262 14.44 11.62 17.93
C ARG A 262 14.68 11.66 19.44
N ILE A 263 14.23 10.63 20.17
CA ILE A 263 14.39 10.57 21.65
C ILE A 263 15.86 10.38 22.02
N ARG A 264 16.55 9.47 21.34
CA ARG A 264 17.93 9.08 21.65
C ARG A 264 18.98 10.00 21.03
N LYS A 265 18.59 10.80 20.03
CA LYS A 265 19.48 11.66 19.23
C LYS A 265 20.59 10.85 18.56
N VAL A 266 20.21 9.71 17.99
CA VAL A 266 21.08 8.86 17.17
C VAL A 266 20.52 8.80 15.75
N HIS A 267 21.39 8.60 14.78
CA HIS A 267 21.06 8.65 13.34
C HIS A 267 21.31 7.33 12.61
N MET A 268 21.72 6.29 13.33
CA MET A 268 21.98 4.96 12.78
C MET A 268 21.68 3.93 13.85
N ALA A 269 21.02 2.85 13.45
CA ALA A 269 20.74 1.68 14.26
C ALA A 269 21.16 0.40 13.52
N VAL A 270 21.52 -0.61 14.30
CA VAL A 270 21.80 -1.96 13.81
C VAL A 270 20.52 -2.78 13.90
N VAL A 271 20.14 -3.41 12.81
CA VAL A 271 18.89 -4.17 12.71
C VAL A 271 19.16 -5.64 13.05
N LEU A 272 18.37 -6.18 13.96
CA LEU A 272 18.45 -7.56 14.43
C LEU A 272 17.24 -8.37 13.96
N ASN A 273 17.45 -9.64 13.63
CA ASN A 273 16.37 -10.61 13.48
C ASN A 273 15.92 -11.18 14.84
N GLU A 274 14.93 -12.06 14.82
CA GLU A 274 14.32 -12.67 16.00
C GLU A 274 15.28 -13.61 16.77
N TYR A 275 16.35 -14.04 16.11
CA TYR A 275 17.40 -14.87 16.71
C TYR A 275 18.56 -14.03 17.28
N GLY A 276 18.48 -12.70 17.19
CA GLY A 276 19.50 -11.77 17.67
C GLY A 276 20.71 -11.60 16.75
N GLY A 277 20.64 -12.10 15.51
CA GLY A 277 21.67 -11.87 14.50
C GLY A 277 21.47 -10.55 13.77
N THR A 278 22.57 -9.87 13.44
CA THR A 278 22.53 -8.64 12.63
C THR A 278 22.13 -8.97 11.20
N VAL A 279 21.10 -8.31 10.70
CA VAL A 279 20.59 -8.46 9.32
C VAL A 279 20.86 -7.24 8.45
N GLY A 280 21.14 -6.08 9.06
CA GLY A 280 21.42 -4.84 8.34
C GLY A 280 21.62 -3.65 9.27
N ILE A 281 21.63 -2.47 8.69
CA ILE A 281 21.60 -1.18 9.39
C ILE A 281 20.49 -0.32 8.82
N VAL A 282 20.02 0.63 9.62
CA VAL A 282 19.04 1.63 9.19
C VAL A 282 19.46 2.99 9.72
N THR A 283 19.29 4.02 8.90
CA THR A 283 19.69 5.39 9.18
C THR A 283 18.48 6.31 9.33
N LEU A 284 18.68 7.53 9.85
CA LEU A 284 17.59 8.50 9.91
C LEU A 284 17.21 8.96 8.51
N GLU A 285 18.20 9.01 7.63
CA GLU A 285 18.09 9.40 6.24
C GLU A 285 17.14 8.44 5.50
N ASP A 286 17.31 7.12 5.63
CA ASP A 286 16.41 6.10 5.05
C ASP A 286 14.95 6.31 5.53
N VAL A 287 14.76 6.64 6.81
CA VAL A 287 13.42 6.87 7.39
C VAL A 287 12.76 8.15 6.85
N VAL A 288 13.54 9.16 6.48
CA VAL A 288 13.04 10.41 5.91
C VAL A 288 12.78 10.25 4.41
N GLU A 289 13.59 9.45 3.73
CA GLU A 289 13.40 9.07 2.32
C GLU A 289 12.05 8.39 2.09
N GLU A 290 11.61 7.53 3.00
CA GLU A 290 10.25 6.96 2.95
C GLU A 290 9.13 8.00 2.97
N ILE A 291 9.37 9.19 3.54
CA ILE A 291 8.36 10.26 3.59
C ILE A 291 8.45 11.16 2.36
N VAL A 292 9.68 11.59 2.06
CA VAL A 292 9.95 12.66 1.10
C VAL A 292 10.15 12.13 -0.31
N GLY A 293 10.35 10.81 -0.47
CA GLY A 293 10.92 10.22 -1.66
C GLY A 293 12.45 10.36 -1.68
N GLU A 294 13.06 9.94 -2.78
CA GLU A 294 14.51 9.87 -2.97
C GLU A 294 15.21 11.22 -2.67
N ILE A 295 16.09 11.21 -1.67
CA ILE A 295 16.86 12.41 -1.29
C ILE A 295 18.29 12.27 -1.82
N PHE A 296 18.63 13.12 -2.79
CA PHE A 296 19.99 13.18 -3.34
C PHE A 296 20.88 14.07 -2.48
N ASP A 297 22.01 13.53 -2.03
CA ASP A 297 23.04 14.34 -1.36
C ASP A 297 23.78 15.20 -2.39
N GLU A 298 24.32 16.34 -1.96
CA GLU A 298 25.11 17.24 -2.80
C GLU A 298 26.34 16.55 -3.41
N ASN A 299 26.78 15.45 -2.78
CA ASN A 299 27.94 14.68 -3.18
C ASN A 299 27.57 13.41 -3.97
N ASP A 300 26.28 13.12 -4.18
CA ASP A 300 25.87 11.98 -5.00
C ASP A 300 26.24 12.22 -6.47
N SER A 301 26.99 11.28 -7.04
CA SER A 301 27.29 11.31 -8.47
C SER A 301 26.03 10.99 -9.28
N LYS A 302 25.94 11.46 -10.53
CA LYS A 302 24.82 11.09 -11.43
C LYS A 302 24.63 9.58 -11.57
N GLU A 303 25.72 8.82 -11.47
CA GLU A 303 25.68 7.35 -11.51
C GLU A 303 25.16 6.74 -10.21
N GLU A 304 25.34 7.38 -9.06
CA GLU A 304 24.75 6.94 -7.78
C GLU A 304 23.27 7.28 -7.70
N ILE A 305 22.88 8.47 -8.16
CA ILE A 305 21.46 8.86 -8.31
C ILE A 305 20.72 7.80 -9.15
N GLN A 306 21.27 7.46 -10.32
CA GLN A 306 20.69 6.45 -11.21
C GLN A 306 20.67 5.03 -10.62
N LYS A 307 21.54 4.72 -9.64
CA LYS A 307 21.56 3.44 -8.94
C LYS A 307 20.55 3.38 -7.79
N LYS A 308 20.33 4.50 -7.10
CA LYS A 308 19.37 4.61 -5.98
C LYS A 308 17.93 4.52 -6.50
N THR A 309 17.59 5.34 -7.51
CA THR A 309 16.27 5.32 -8.16
C THR A 309 16.02 4.10 -9.05
N GLY A 310 17.09 3.36 -9.38
CA GLY A 310 17.11 2.44 -10.53
C GLY A 310 16.91 3.17 -11.87
N TYR A 311 16.82 2.40 -12.95
CA TYR A 311 16.57 2.95 -14.28
C TYR A 311 15.76 2.00 -15.16
N ILE A 312 14.87 2.59 -15.96
CA ILE A 312 14.16 1.91 -17.04
C ILE A 312 14.60 2.57 -18.35
N VAL A 313 15.26 1.80 -19.21
CA VAL A 313 15.77 2.30 -20.49
C VAL A 313 15.06 1.59 -21.63
N MET A 314 14.23 2.31 -22.36
CA MET A 314 13.63 1.82 -23.60
C MET A 314 14.71 1.66 -24.67
N ARG A 315 14.93 0.43 -25.14
CA ARG A 315 15.90 0.10 -26.21
C ARG A 315 15.26 0.11 -27.58
N ALA A 316 14.00 -0.31 -27.65
CA ALA A 316 13.17 -0.35 -28.85
C ALA A 316 11.70 -0.29 -28.43
N GLU A 317 10.79 -0.13 -29.39
CA GLU A 317 9.35 -0.14 -29.11
C GLU A 317 8.94 -1.43 -28.40
N GLY A 318 8.49 -1.32 -27.15
CA GLY A 318 8.12 -2.45 -26.31
C GLY A 318 9.28 -3.21 -25.66
N VAL A 319 10.53 -2.77 -25.80
CA VAL A 319 11.70 -3.43 -25.18
C VAL A 319 12.38 -2.48 -24.19
N PHE A 320 12.40 -2.87 -22.92
CA PHE A 320 12.93 -2.09 -21.81
C PHE A 320 14.02 -2.86 -21.09
N ASP A 321 15.17 -2.25 -20.87
CA ASP A 321 16.18 -2.76 -19.94
C ASP A 321 15.95 -2.07 -18.59
N VAL A 322 15.72 -2.86 -17.54
CA VAL A 322 15.32 -2.39 -16.21
C VAL A 322 16.37 -2.81 -15.19
N ASP A 323 16.77 -1.89 -14.31
CA ASP A 323 17.55 -2.23 -13.12
C ASP A 323 16.67 -3.05 -12.17
N ALA A 324 17.19 -4.18 -11.68
CA ALA A 324 16.43 -5.04 -10.80
C ALA A 324 16.16 -4.40 -9.42
N ASN A 325 16.87 -3.33 -9.06
CA ASN A 325 16.61 -2.54 -7.86
C ASN A 325 15.45 -1.54 -8.01
N THR A 326 14.98 -1.26 -9.23
CA THR A 326 13.83 -0.36 -9.45
C THR A 326 12.62 -0.82 -8.64
N SER A 327 11.89 0.13 -8.05
CA SER A 327 10.65 -0.15 -7.31
C SER A 327 9.57 -0.68 -8.25
N ILE A 328 8.67 -1.48 -7.68
CA ILE A 328 7.57 -2.07 -8.44
C ILE A 328 6.54 -1.02 -8.86
N ASP A 329 6.36 0.02 -8.06
CA ASP A 329 5.45 1.12 -8.38
C ASP A 329 5.99 1.94 -9.57
N GLN A 330 7.29 2.25 -9.59
CA GLN A 330 7.90 2.91 -10.75
C GLN A 330 7.82 2.03 -12.01
N LEU A 331 8.03 0.71 -11.86
CA LEU A 331 7.84 -0.22 -12.98
C LEU A 331 6.38 -0.24 -13.46
N SER A 332 5.41 -0.20 -12.53
CA SER A 332 3.96 -0.17 -12.78
C SER A 332 3.61 1.03 -13.66
N GLU A 333 4.08 2.20 -13.26
CA GLU A 333 3.80 3.48 -13.88
C GLU A 333 4.47 3.60 -15.27
N ASP A 334 5.78 3.35 -15.36
CA ASP A 334 6.54 3.51 -16.60
C ASP A 334 6.10 2.54 -17.72
N LEU A 335 5.70 1.31 -17.35
CA LEU A 335 5.22 0.30 -18.31
C LEU A 335 3.69 0.30 -18.45
N ASN A 336 2.98 1.10 -17.65
CA ASN A 336 1.52 1.15 -17.58
C ASN A 336 0.93 -0.26 -17.39
N ILE A 337 1.25 -0.89 -16.26
CA ILE A 337 0.88 -2.27 -15.92
C ILE A 337 0.42 -2.34 -14.47
N LYS A 338 -0.63 -3.09 -14.17
CA LYS A 338 -1.03 -3.40 -12.79
C LYS A 338 -0.30 -4.62 -12.26
N MET A 339 0.21 -4.50 -11.04
CA MET A 339 0.87 -5.58 -10.33
C MET A 339 -0.14 -6.50 -9.61
N PRO A 340 0.15 -7.81 -9.47
CA PRO A 340 -0.76 -8.75 -8.82
C PRO A 340 -1.08 -8.39 -7.36
N GLU A 341 -2.36 -8.28 -6.99
CA GLU A 341 -2.75 -7.96 -5.60
C GLU A 341 -2.14 -8.91 -4.57
N GLY A 342 -1.58 -8.35 -3.49
CA GLY A 342 -1.05 -9.10 -2.35
C GLY A 342 0.35 -9.70 -2.55
N HIS A 343 1.14 -9.14 -3.48
CA HIS A 343 2.56 -9.44 -3.58
C HIS A 343 3.32 -9.10 -2.30
N GLN A 344 4.45 -9.78 -2.06
CA GLN A 344 5.34 -9.56 -0.90
C GLN A 344 6.70 -9.00 -1.31
N TYR A 345 6.81 -8.49 -2.54
CA TYR A 345 8.03 -7.89 -3.08
C TYR A 345 7.81 -6.40 -3.33
N GLU A 346 8.90 -5.64 -3.25
CA GLU A 346 8.91 -4.18 -3.45
C GLU A 346 9.78 -3.78 -4.66
N THR A 347 10.68 -4.66 -5.11
CA THR A 347 11.61 -4.40 -6.22
C THR A 347 11.38 -5.35 -7.39
N VAL A 348 11.81 -4.93 -8.59
CA VAL A 348 11.79 -5.76 -9.81
C VAL A 348 12.52 -7.09 -9.60
N SER A 349 13.62 -7.10 -8.85
CA SER A 349 14.36 -8.32 -8.48
C SER A 349 13.47 -9.31 -7.72
N GLY A 350 12.70 -8.82 -6.74
CA GLY A 350 11.75 -9.62 -5.97
C GLY A 350 10.64 -10.20 -6.85
N PHE A 351 10.03 -9.36 -7.70
CA PHE A 351 9.02 -9.82 -8.68
C PHE A 351 9.56 -10.91 -9.61
N VAL A 352 10.77 -10.71 -10.14
CA VAL A 352 11.41 -11.67 -11.04
C VAL A 352 11.69 -12.99 -10.31
N CYS A 353 12.20 -12.94 -9.09
CA CYS A 353 12.44 -14.14 -8.29
C CYS A 353 11.13 -14.88 -7.97
N GLU A 354 10.04 -14.16 -7.68
CA GLU A 354 8.72 -14.78 -7.47
C GLU A 354 8.19 -15.43 -8.75
N ALA A 355 8.30 -14.74 -9.89
CA ALA A 355 7.87 -15.24 -11.19
C ALA A 355 8.61 -16.54 -11.60
N PHE A 356 9.93 -16.60 -11.38
CA PHE A 356 10.73 -17.80 -11.64
C PHE A 356 10.57 -18.87 -10.53
N GLY A 357 10.26 -18.48 -9.30
CA GLY A 357 10.23 -19.33 -8.11
C GLY A 357 11.63 -19.67 -7.55
N TYR A 358 12.69 -19.05 -8.08
CA TYR A 358 14.09 -19.16 -7.65
C TYR A 358 14.87 -17.95 -8.18
N ILE A 359 16.13 -17.77 -7.77
CA ILE A 359 17.01 -16.70 -8.30
C ILE A 359 17.54 -17.14 -9.68
N PRO A 360 17.09 -16.54 -10.79
CA PRO A 360 17.45 -16.97 -12.14
C PRO A 360 18.86 -16.51 -12.53
N ARG A 361 19.51 -17.26 -13.42
CA ARG A 361 20.83 -16.91 -13.97
C ARG A 361 20.71 -16.02 -15.20
N THR A 362 21.79 -15.30 -15.50
CA THR A 362 21.92 -14.53 -16.74
C THR A 362 21.61 -15.37 -17.98
N GLY A 363 20.75 -14.84 -18.85
CA GLY A 363 20.25 -15.49 -20.07
C GLY A 363 18.98 -16.32 -19.89
N GLU A 364 18.54 -16.58 -18.66
CA GLU A 364 17.23 -17.24 -18.44
C GLU A 364 16.08 -16.31 -18.83
N CYS A 365 14.99 -16.89 -19.33
CA CYS A 365 13.80 -16.17 -19.78
C CYS A 365 12.50 -16.77 -19.23
N ILE A 366 11.52 -15.92 -18.92
CA ILE A 366 10.16 -16.33 -18.57
C ILE A 366 9.13 -15.41 -19.24
N LYS A 367 7.92 -15.90 -19.49
CA LYS A 367 6.81 -15.08 -19.97
C LYS A 367 5.86 -14.81 -18.81
N VAL A 368 5.56 -13.53 -18.57
CA VAL A 368 4.59 -13.07 -17.58
C VAL A 368 3.44 -12.34 -18.27
N VAL A 369 2.25 -12.43 -17.68
CA VAL A 369 1.05 -11.75 -18.15
C VAL A 369 0.65 -10.76 -17.07
N LEU A 370 0.64 -9.47 -17.41
CA LEU A 370 0.33 -8.38 -16.50
C LEU A 370 -0.88 -7.61 -17.05
N GLU A 371 -1.72 -7.09 -16.17
CA GLU A 371 -2.87 -6.29 -16.59
C GLU A 371 -2.39 -4.87 -16.93
N ARG A 372 -3.10 -4.16 -17.81
CA ARG A 372 -2.82 -2.76 -18.13
C ARG A 372 -3.47 -1.86 -17.10
N GLU A 373 -2.80 -0.77 -16.74
CA GLU A 373 -3.37 0.27 -15.89
C GLU A 373 -4.25 1.20 -16.74
N ASP A 374 -5.49 0.78 -16.99
CA ASP A 374 -6.45 1.61 -17.72
C ASP A 374 -6.90 2.80 -16.83
N GLU A 375 -6.65 4.04 -17.28
CA GLU A 375 -7.02 5.30 -16.58
C GLU A 375 -8.54 5.59 -16.52
N ASP A 376 -9.41 4.72 -17.05
CA ASP A 376 -10.84 5.01 -17.17
C ASP A 376 -11.74 3.91 -16.58
N GLU A 377 -11.97 3.93 -15.27
CA GLU A 377 -13.03 3.13 -14.62
C GLU A 377 -14.47 3.63 -14.89
N ASN A 378 -14.69 4.54 -15.84
CA ASN A 378 -16.01 5.15 -16.08
C ASN A 378 -16.78 4.67 -17.32
N ASN A 379 -16.42 3.54 -17.92
CA ASN A 379 -17.20 2.99 -19.04
C ASN A 379 -17.47 1.49 -18.91
N GLU A 380 -18.10 1.07 -17.81
CA GLU A 380 -18.83 -0.20 -17.80
C GLU A 380 -20.11 -0.07 -18.64
N SER A 381 -19.98 -0.28 -19.96
CA SER A 381 -21.11 -0.56 -20.83
C SER A 381 -20.67 -1.32 -22.09
N ASN A 382 -20.86 -2.65 -22.03
CA ASN A 382 -20.76 -3.64 -23.11
C ASN A 382 -19.35 -4.07 -23.53
N ALA A 383 -18.83 -5.11 -22.88
CA ALA A 383 -17.70 -5.88 -23.40
C ALA A 383 -18.19 -7.26 -23.88
N ASP A 384 -18.25 -7.43 -25.20
CA ASP A 384 -18.25 -8.75 -25.83
C ASP A 384 -16.90 -9.45 -25.55
N GLN A 385 -16.83 -10.78 -25.71
CA GLN A 385 -15.65 -11.63 -25.44
C GLN A 385 -14.37 -11.27 -26.23
N GLN A 386 -14.39 -10.20 -27.03
CA GLN A 386 -13.27 -9.73 -27.83
C GLN A 386 -12.42 -8.65 -27.12
N ASP A 387 -12.98 -7.95 -26.11
CA ASP A 387 -12.31 -6.86 -25.38
C ASP A 387 -11.44 -7.33 -24.19
N GLN A 388 -11.57 -8.58 -23.74
CA GLN A 388 -10.67 -9.14 -22.71
C GLN A 388 -9.21 -9.30 -23.19
N LYS A 389 -8.97 -9.27 -24.50
CA LYS A 389 -7.62 -9.42 -25.07
C LYS A 389 -6.77 -8.15 -25.03
N GLU A 390 -7.37 -6.98 -24.85
CA GLU A 390 -6.64 -5.70 -24.79
C GLU A 390 -6.24 -5.29 -23.36
N LYS A 391 -6.84 -5.90 -22.33
CA LYS A 391 -6.54 -5.63 -20.93
C LYS A 391 -5.22 -6.20 -20.44
N ASN A 392 -4.70 -7.26 -21.07
CA ASN A 392 -3.52 -7.97 -20.58
C ASN A 392 -2.34 -7.80 -21.54
N GLN A 393 -1.20 -7.41 -21.00
CA GLN A 393 0.08 -7.31 -21.69
C GLN A 393 0.94 -8.53 -21.36
N ILE A 394 1.56 -9.11 -22.39
CA ILE A 394 2.49 -10.24 -22.23
C ILE A 394 3.91 -9.70 -22.34
N PHE A 395 4.70 -9.90 -21.29
CA PHE A 395 6.12 -9.57 -21.28
C PHE A 395 6.95 -10.83 -21.26
N LYS A 396 7.96 -10.89 -22.11
CA LYS A 396 9.07 -11.82 -21.97
C LYS A 396 10.15 -11.13 -21.13
N LEU A 397 10.45 -11.69 -19.97
CA LEU A 397 11.52 -11.25 -19.09
C LEU A 397 12.78 -12.03 -19.44
N GLU A 398 13.88 -11.34 -19.76
CA GLU A 398 15.21 -11.94 -19.98
C GLU A 398 16.21 -11.38 -18.95
N ILE A 399 16.90 -12.26 -18.23
CA ILE A 399 17.89 -11.83 -17.23
C ILE A 399 19.17 -11.36 -17.91
N LEU A 400 19.44 -10.06 -17.87
CA LEU A 400 20.62 -9.46 -18.49
C LEU A 400 21.87 -9.61 -17.62
N ALA A 401 21.71 -9.46 -16.30
CA ALA A 401 22.80 -9.55 -15.35
C ALA A 401 22.30 -9.97 -13.96
N GLY A 402 23.13 -10.73 -13.25
CA GLY A 402 22.87 -11.19 -11.89
C GLY A 402 24.03 -12.02 -11.36
N ASN A 403 24.01 -12.29 -10.05
CA ASN A 403 24.95 -13.21 -9.40
C ASN A 403 24.17 -14.34 -8.70
N ALA A 404 24.85 -15.22 -7.97
CA ALA A 404 24.21 -16.35 -7.29
C ALA A 404 23.21 -15.96 -6.17
N ARG A 405 23.12 -14.67 -5.82
CA ARG A 405 22.31 -14.16 -4.71
C ARG A 405 21.25 -13.14 -5.15
N LYS A 406 21.47 -12.41 -6.24
CA LYS A 406 20.53 -11.40 -6.73
C LYS A 406 20.54 -11.26 -8.23
N VAL A 407 19.39 -10.90 -8.77
CA VAL A 407 19.25 -10.35 -10.12
C VAL A 407 19.64 -8.87 -10.06
N SER A 408 20.34 -8.37 -11.07
CA SER A 408 20.76 -6.96 -11.13
C SER A 408 20.19 -6.20 -12.32
N ALA A 409 19.88 -6.88 -13.44
CA ALA A 409 19.24 -6.24 -14.57
C ALA A 409 18.36 -7.24 -15.36
N VAL A 410 17.19 -6.78 -15.79
CA VAL A 410 16.20 -7.59 -16.50
C VAL A 410 15.66 -6.82 -17.70
N ARG A 411 15.53 -7.51 -18.83
CA ARG A 411 14.88 -6.98 -20.03
C ARG A 411 13.42 -7.38 -20.04
N PHE A 412 12.54 -6.41 -20.16
CA PHE A 412 11.11 -6.57 -20.40
C PHE A 412 10.85 -6.37 -21.89
N GLU A 413 10.50 -7.44 -22.60
CA GLU A 413 10.13 -7.42 -24.01
C GLU A 413 8.62 -7.68 -24.15
N ARG A 414 7.85 -6.63 -24.47
CA ARG A 414 6.42 -6.69 -24.75
C ARG A 414 6.20 -7.49 -26.03
N MET A 415 5.48 -8.60 -25.92
CA MET A 415 5.15 -9.43 -27.06
C MET A 415 3.86 -8.94 -27.72
N ASN A 416 3.94 -8.57 -29.00
CA ASN A 416 2.75 -8.29 -29.80
C ASN A 416 2.05 -9.61 -30.14
N ASN A 417 0.73 -9.69 -29.92
CA ASN A 417 -0.13 -10.87 -30.12
C ASN A 417 -0.18 -11.44 -31.55
N THR A 418 0.69 -11.02 -32.48
CA THR A 418 0.57 -11.33 -33.90
C THR A 418 1.55 -12.41 -34.40
N GLU A 419 2.58 -12.79 -33.65
CA GLU A 419 3.48 -13.88 -34.08
C GLU A 419 3.74 -14.89 -32.94
N GLU A 420 3.75 -16.17 -33.31
CA GLU A 420 3.88 -17.38 -32.47
C GLU A 420 2.61 -17.98 -31.83
N MET A 421 1.51 -18.04 -32.58
CA MET A 421 0.69 -19.26 -32.56
C MET A 421 1.33 -20.31 -33.48
N LEU A 422 2.47 -20.91 -33.11
CA LEU A 422 2.96 -22.14 -33.78
C LEU A 422 3.97 -23.00 -32.98
N GLU A 423 4.52 -22.54 -31.84
CA GLU A 423 5.42 -23.40 -31.02
C GLU A 423 4.90 -23.76 -29.62
N THR A 424 3.73 -23.26 -29.19
CA THR A 424 3.22 -23.44 -27.82
C THR A 424 2.58 -24.81 -27.53
N LYS A 425 2.92 -25.87 -28.28
CA LYS A 425 2.51 -27.23 -27.91
C LYS A 425 3.47 -27.92 -26.94
N GLU A 426 4.60 -27.30 -26.62
CA GLU A 426 5.52 -27.81 -25.60
C GLU A 426 5.74 -26.74 -24.53
N VAL A 427 5.58 -27.15 -23.26
CA VAL A 427 5.76 -26.37 -22.03
C VAL A 427 4.59 -25.48 -21.61
N THR A 428 3.43 -26.10 -21.35
CA THR A 428 2.47 -25.60 -20.36
C THR A 428 2.83 -26.19 -18.99
N ARG A 429 3.44 -25.42 -18.09
CA ARG A 429 3.38 -25.70 -16.64
C ARG A 429 2.49 -24.65 -16.00
N LEU A 430 1.31 -25.11 -15.59
CA LEU A 430 0.25 -24.34 -14.95
C LEU A 430 0.71 -23.82 -13.59
N VAL A 431 0.53 -22.52 -13.36
CA VAL A 431 0.42 -21.92 -12.02
C VAL A 431 -0.78 -22.57 -11.31
N PRO A 432 -0.66 -23.03 -10.05
CA PRO A 432 -1.80 -23.61 -9.34
C PRO A 432 -2.81 -22.51 -9.00
N LYS A 433 -4.02 -22.62 -9.58
CA LYS A 433 -5.19 -21.84 -9.17
C LYS A 433 -5.51 -22.13 -7.70
N ILE A 434 -5.28 -21.16 -6.82
CA ILE A 434 -5.81 -21.17 -5.46
C ILE A 434 -7.31 -20.92 -5.53
N MET A 435 -8.08 -21.96 -5.24
CA MET A 435 -9.53 -21.97 -5.27
C MET A 435 -10.08 -21.39 -3.96
N LYS A 436 -10.66 -20.19 -4.00
CA LYS A 436 -11.47 -19.60 -2.91
C LYS A 436 -12.59 -20.58 -2.53
N ARG A 437 -12.49 -21.26 -1.38
CA ARG A 437 -13.61 -21.99 -0.78
C ARG A 437 -14.45 -21.01 0.05
N LYS A 438 -15.68 -20.80 -0.42
CA LYS A 438 -16.79 -20.20 0.32
C LYS A 438 -16.95 -20.87 1.68
N TRP A 439 -16.86 -20.08 2.75
CA TRP A 439 -17.28 -20.48 4.08
C TRP A 439 -18.80 -20.22 4.17
N SER A 440 -19.60 -21.27 4.09
CA SER A 440 -21.01 -21.24 4.54
C SER A 440 -21.07 -21.98 5.87
N SER A 441 -21.33 -21.22 6.92
CA SER A 441 -21.66 -21.68 8.26
C SER A 441 -23.02 -22.38 8.24
N ASP A 442 -23.04 -23.68 8.54
CA ASP A 442 -24.20 -24.36 9.13
C ASP A 442 -23.71 -25.03 10.41
N GLU A 443 -23.78 -24.28 11.52
CA GLU A 443 -23.74 -24.83 12.87
C GLU A 443 -25.18 -24.96 13.35
N ASN A 444 -25.64 -26.20 13.54
CA ASN A 444 -26.49 -26.59 14.66
C ASN A 444 -26.74 -28.11 14.63
N SER A 445 -26.00 -28.85 15.44
CA SER A 445 -26.59 -29.81 16.39
C SER A 445 -25.47 -30.41 17.23
N ALA A 446 -25.69 -30.33 18.55
CA ALA A 446 -24.79 -30.70 19.61
C ALA A 446 -24.68 -32.22 19.83
N ASP A 447 -23.68 -32.52 20.67
CA ASP A 447 -23.54 -33.63 21.61
C ASP A 447 -22.81 -34.92 21.19
N ASP A 448 -21.81 -35.18 22.05
CA ASP A 448 -21.32 -36.46 22.57
C ASP A 448 -20.25 -37.29 21.82
N ALA A 449 -19.04 -37.19 22.42
CA ALA A 449 -18.32 -38.29 23.06
C ALA A 449 -17.26 -39.14 22.30
N GLU A 450 -16.13 -39.24 23.00
CA GLU A 450 -15.22 -40.39 23.16
C GLU A 450 -14.12 -40.73 22.12
N TYR A 451 -12.90 -40.81 22.70
CA TYR A 451 -11.75 -41.65 22.38
C TYR A 451 -12.04 -42.89 21.50
N ASP A 452 -11.19 -43.19 20.51
CA ASP A 452 -10.17 -44.25 20.60
C ASP A 452 -9.26 -44.36 19.34
N GLY A 453 -8.04 -44.86 19.57
CA GLY A 453 -7.37 -45.92 18.80
C GLY A 453 -6.96 -45.78 17.32
N ASP A 454 -5.64 -45.74 17.10
CA ASP A 454 -4.88 -46.53 16.12
C ASP A 454 -5.32 -46.61 14.64
N THR A 455 -4.48 -46.11 13.72
CA THR A 455 -3.79 -46.96 12.71
C THR A 455 -2.88 -46.14 11.78
N PHE A 456 -1.56 -46.29 11.96
CA PHE A 456 -0.54 -45.94 10.97
C PHE A 456 -0.31 -47.15 10.06
N ALA A 457 -0.60 -47.01 8.75
CA ALA A 457 -0.29 -48.02 7.74
C ALA A 457 0.97 -47.64 6.94
N LYS A 458 1.92 -48.58 6.95
CA LYS A 458 3.25 -48.60 6.31
C LYS A 458 3.23 -48.35 4.79
N ARG A 459 4.31 -47.74 4.29
CA ARG A 459 4.83 -47.95 2.91
C ARG A 459 6.14 -48.76 2.96
N PRO A 460 6.47 -49.54 1.92
CA PRO A 460 7.57 -50.50 1.95
C PRO A 460 8.93 -49.87 1.59
N GLN A 461 9.98 -50.39 2.24
CA GLN A 461 11.40 -50.19 1.92
C GLN A 461 11.83 -51.20 0.85
N ASP A 462 12.61 -50.73 -0.13
CA ASP A 462 13.40 -51.57 -1.02
C ASP A 462 14.77 -51.86 -0.39
N ASP A 463 15.11 -53.14 -0.40
CA ASP A 463 16.38 -53.77 -0.01
C ASP A 463 17.53 -53.35 -0.94
N ILE A 464 18.64 -52.90 -0.36
CA ILE A 464 19.98 -53.27 -0.84
C ILE A 464 20.84 -53.57 0.39
N SER A 465 21.10 -54.86 0.58
CA SER A 465 22.10 -55.39 1.51
C SER A 465 23.47 -55.43 0.84
N GLY A 466 24.53 -55.18 1.62
CA GLY A 466 25.91 -55.28 1.18
C GLY A 466 26.90 -54.86 2.26
N GLU A 467 27.24 -55.83 3.10
CA GLU A 467 28.40 -55.96 4.01
C GLU A 467 29.51 -54.90 3.91
N TYR A 468 29.90 -54.32 5.06
CA TYR A 468 31.27 -54.41 5.60
C TYR A 468 31.25 -54.07 7.10
N LEU A 469 31.58 -55.08 7.92
CA LEU A 469 32.03 -54.93 9.31
C LEU A 469 33.47 -54.40 9.32
N VAL A 470 33.81 -53.54 10.28
CA VAL A 470 34.96 -53.65 11.22
C VAL A 470 35.03 -52.42 12.13
N ASP A 471 35.01 -52.72 13.43
CA ASP A 471 35.56 -52.05 14.61
C ASP A 471 36.30 -50.71 14.48
N GLN A 472 35.95 -49.73 15.34
CA GLN A 472 36.72 -49.53 16.57
C GLN A 472 36.01 -48.60 17.58
N GLU A 473 35.97 -49.11 18.81
CA GLU A 473 35.56 -48.49 20.06
C GLU A 473 36.41 -47.28 20.47
N ASN A 474 35.75 -46.37 21.20
CA ASN A 474 36.22 -45.70 22.42
C ASN A 474 37.73 -45.64 22.68
N SER A 475 38.27 -44.42 22.65
CA SER A 475 39.29 -44.00 23.60
C SER A 475 38.79 -42.74 24.29
N ASN A 476 38.41 -42.90 25.55
CA ASN A 476 38.22 -41.83 26.53
C ASN A 476 39.35 -41.99 27.57
N ARG A 477 39.88 -40.86 28.08
CA ARG A 477 41.03 -40.65 29.00
C ARG A 477 42.33 -40.36 28.25
N ASP A 478 43.04 -39.24 28.48
CA ASP A 478 43.11 -38.29 29.60
C ASP A 478 43.00 -36.83 29.13
#